data_AF-A0A5C9C746-F1
#
_entry.id   AF-A0A5C9C746-F1
#
_cell.length_a   1.000
_cell.length_b   1.000
_cell.length_c   1.000
_cell.angle_alpha   90.00
_cell.angle_beta   90.00
_cell.angle_gamma   90.00
#
_symmetry.space_group_name_H-M   'P 1'
#
loop_
_entity.id
_entity.type
_entity.pdbx_description
1 polymer ?
#
loop_
_entity_poly.entity_id
_entity_poly.type
_entity_poly.pdbx_seq_one_letter_code
_entity_poly.pdbx_strand_id
1 'polypeptide(L)'
;MFICATTALFMTVYLIAQTTPTTNPVSPEVKAGMKDLRKDLRDVKKDQHQLRKEIKEGDQAGARAIRQDIKEDKKDIHSDAASLKNQGVKHPIKRAGHQLRRKHR
;
A
#
# COMPACT_ATOMS: atom_id res chain seq x y z
N MET A 1 -19.28 -49.58 -56.87
CA MET A 1 -17.96 -49.90 -56.29
C MET A 1 -17.83 -49.11 -54.99
N PHE A 2 -17.64 -49.83 -53.89
CA PHE A 2 -17.40 -49.33 -52.54
C PHE A 2 -16.01 -48.69 -52.42
N ILE A 3 -15.87 -47.75 -51.46
CA ILE A 3 -14.74 -47.41 -50.54
C ILE A 3 -15.05 -45.97 -50.07
N CYS A 4 -15.64 -45.69 -48.90
CA CYS A 4 -15.23 -45.95 -47.51
C CYS A 4 -13.94 -45.21 -47.10
N ALA A 5 -14.07 -44.03 -46.48
CA ALA A 5 -13.07 -43.48 -45.56
C ALA A 5 -13.68 -42.34 -44.72
N THR A 6 -14.35 -42.74 -43.65
CA THR A 6 -14.66 -41.90 -42.48
C THR A 6 -13.36 -41.55 -41.75
N THR A 7 -13.02 -40.26 -41.64
CA THR A 7 -12.03 -39.80 -40.66
C THR A 7 -12.62 -38.70 -39.79
N ALA A 8 -13.34 -39.19 -38.78
CA ALA A 8 -13.32 -38.73 -37.40
C ALA A 8 -12.96 -37.25 -37.15
N LEU A 9 -14.04 -36.47 -36.99
CA LEU A 9 -14.16 -35.38 -36.03
C LEU A 9 -13.42 -35.69 -34.71
N PHE A 10 -12.26 -35.07 -34.50
CA PHE A 10 -11.66 -34.91 -33.17
C PHE A 10 -11.14 -33.48 -33.03
N MET A 11 -12.08 -32.52 -32.97
CA MET A 11 -11.82 -31.22 -32.34
C MET A 11 -11.82 -31.44 -30.83
N THR A 12 -10.68 -31.87 -30.29
CA THR A 12 -10.45 -31.93 -28.85
C THR A 12 -10.33 -30.50 -28.31
N VAL A 13 -11.47 -29.95 -27.91
CA VAL A 13 -11.53 -28.72 -27.11
C VAL A 13 -10.90 -29.01 -25.75
N TYR A 14 -9.59 -28.79 -25.64
CA TYR A 14 -8.92 -28.70 -24.35
C TYR A 14 -9.38 -27.41 -23.67
N LEU A 15 -10.45 -27.52 -22.86
CA LEU A 15 -10.88 -26.46 -21.95
C LEU A 15 -9.89 -26.40 -20.78
N ILE A 16 -8.73 -25.79 -21.00
CA ILE A 16 -7.81 -25.46 -19.92
C ILE A 16 -8.41 -24.26 -19.19
N ALA A 17 -9.11 -24.52 -18.09
CA ALA A 17 -9.48 -23.49 -17.11
C ALA A 17 -8.18 -22.93 -16.52
N GLN A 18 -7.62 -21.91 -17.16
CA GLN A 18 -6.49 -21.17 -16.62
C GLN A 18 -7.02 -20.34 -15.43
N THR A 19 -6.92 -20.91 -14.22
CA THR A 19 -7.00 -20.11 -12.99
C THR A 19 -5.77 -19.21 -12.98
N THR A 20 -5.88 -18.02 -13.54
CA THR A 20 -4.82 -17.01 -13.43
C THR A 20 -4.61 -16.73 -11.94
N PRO A 21 -3.42 -16.98 -11.36
CA PRO A 21 -3.12 -16.38 -10.07
C PRO A 21 -3.13 -14.87 -10.30
N THR A 22 -4.08 -14.18 -9.67
CA THR A 22 -4.18 -12.72 -9.66
C THR A 22 -3.03 -12.16 -8.82
N THR A 23 -1.79 -12.36 -9.24
CA THR A 23 -0.68 -11.50 -8.83
C THR A 23 -0.79 -10.24 -9.67
N ASN A 24 -1.70 -9.35 -9.26
CA ASN A 24 -1.76 -8.00 -9.82
C ASN A 24 -0.33 -7.43 -9.79
N PRO A 25 0.23 -7.02 -10.94
CA PRO A 25 1.50 -6.32 -10.95
C PRO A 25 1.36 -5.12 -10.01
N VAL A 26 2.38 -4.88 -9.17
CA VAL A 26 2.37 -3.75 -8.23
C VAL A 26 2.23 -2.48 -9.06
N SER A 27 1.00 -1.97 -9.16
CA SER A 27 0.65 -0.80 -9.97
C SER A 27 1.59 0.35 -9.60
N PRO A 28 2.03 1.20 -10.55
CA PRO A 28 2.78 2.42 -10.23
C PRO A 28 2.10 3.23 -9.12
N GLU A 29 0.77 3.19 -9.03
CA GLU A 29 -0.04 3.83 -7.97
C GLU A 29 0.25 3.24 -6.59
N VAL A 30 0.37 1.91 -6.46
CA VAL A 30 0.74 1.25 -5.19
C VAL A 30 2.12 1.70 -4.73
N LYS A 31 3.07 1.86 -5.67
CA LYS A 31 4.43 2.33 -5.34
C LYS A 31 4.42 3.79 -4.89
N ALA A 32 3.63 4.63 -5.54
CA ALA A 32 3.42 6.03 -5.16
C ALA A 32 2.77 6.13 -3.78
N GLY A 33 1.63 5.46 -3.54
CA GLY A 33 0.97 5.46 -2.24
C GLY A 33 1.85 4.91 -1.10
N MET A 34 2.66 3.89 -1.37
CA MET A 34 3.66 3.42 -0.37
C MET A 34 4.80 4.41 -0.13
N LYS A 35 5.13 5.30 -1.09
CA LYS A 35 6.08 6.39 -0.91
C LYS A 35 5.47 7.51 -0.08
N ASP A 36 4.22 7.86 -0.35
CA ASP A 36 3.51 8.93 0.35
C ASP A 36 3.26 8.53 1.81
N LEU A 37 2.74 7.31 2.04
CA LEU A 37 2.61 6.74 3.39
C LEU A 37 3.92 6.72 4.21
N ARG A 38 5.07 6.57 3.55
CA ARG A 38 6.38 6.66 4.23
C ARG A 38 6.76 8.08 4.60
N LYS A 39 6.39 9.06 3.77
CA LYS A 39 6.62 10.47 4.03
C LYS A 39 5.79 10.90 5.24
N ASP A 40 4.51 10.58 5.25
CA ASP A 40 3.60 10.97 6.34
C ASP A 40 4.02 10.33 7.66
N LEU A 41 4.37 9.04 7.65
CA LEU A 41 4.91 8.38 8.85
C LEU A 41 6.21 9.01 9.37
N ARG A 42 7.02 9.59 8.48
CA ARG A 42 8.25 10.30 8.87
C ARG A 42 7.90 11.65 9.48
N ASP A 43 6.97 12.38 8.88
CA ASP A 43 6.61 13.73 9.30
C ASP A 43 5.87 13.69 10.65
N VAL A 44 4.91 12.78 10.83
CA VAL A 44 4.29 12.49 12.14
C VAL A 44 5.34 12.19 13.22
N LYS A 45 6.42 11.48 12.89
CA LYS A 45 7.47 11.16 13.86
C LYS A 45 8.27 12.41 14.24
N LYS A 46 8.54 13.31 13.30
CA LYS A 46 9.19 14.60 13.58
C LYS A 46 8.29 15.48 14.42
N ASP A 47 7.02 15.56 14.08
CA ASP A 47 6.04 16.40 14.77
C ASP A 47 5.83 15.91 16.20
N GLN A 48 5.78 14.59 16.42
CA GLN A 48 5.77 14.04 17.78
C GLN A 48 7.01 14.42 18.59
N HIS A 49 8.18 14.51 17.95
CA HIS A 49 9.39 14.95 18.62
C HIS A 49 9.37 16.45 18.88
N GLN A 50 8.89 17.26 17.95
CA GLN A 50 8.75 18.71 18.14
C GLN A 50 7.70 19.03 19.21
N LEU A 51 6.55 18.36 19.20
CA LEU A 51 5.53 18.47 20.24
C LEU A 51 6.10 18.20 21.64
N ARG A 52 6.98 17.21 21.77
CA ARG A 52 7.65 16.93 23.06
C ARG A 52 8.59 18.07 23.48
N LYS A 53 9.23 18.75 22.52
CA LYS A 53 10.04 19.94 22.79
C LYS A 53 9.17 21.12 23.19
N GLU A 54 8.13 21.46 22.43
CA GLU A 54 7.23 22.57 22.75
C GLU A 54 6.59 22.40 24.14
N ILE A 55 6.13 21.19 24.45
CA ILE A 55 5.57 20.88 25.78
C ILE A 55 6.62 21.05 26.88
N LYS A 56 7.89 20.69 26.62
CA LYS A 56 8.99 20.83 27.58
C LYS A 56 9.39 22.29 27.77
N GLU A 57 9.36 23.08 26.71
CA GLU A 57 9.68 24.51 26.68
C GLU A 57 8.51 25.38 27.21
N GLY A 58 7.33 24.79 27.35
CA GLY A 58 6.14 25.44 27.91
C GLY A 58 5.28 26.18 26.87
N ASP A 59 5.61 26.08 25.58
CA ASP A 59 4.82 26.68 24.52
C ASP A 59 3.55 25.85 24.22
N GLN A 60 2.45 26.27 24.85
CA GLN A 60 1.14 25.66 24.64
C GLN A 60 0.53 25.99 23.29
N ALA A 61 0.89 27.11 22.66
CA ALA A 61 0.35 27.51 21.36
C ALA A 61 1.00 26.69 20.25
N GLY A 62 2.34 26.61 20.23
CA GLY A 62 3.08 25.73 19.32
C GLY A 62 2.66 24.26 19.48
N ALA A 63 2.53 23.77 20.72
CA ALA A 63 2.05 22.41 20.97
C ALA A 63 0.62 22.15 20.46
N ARG A 64 -0.27 23.14 20.43
CA ARG A 64 -1.63 22.99 19.89
C ARG A 64 -1.62 22.89 18.36
N ALA A 65 -0.83 23.71 17.68
CA ALA A 65 -0.67 23.66 16.23
C ALA A 65 -0.14 22.28 15.80
N ILE A 66 0.96 21.82 16.41
CA ILE A 66 1.55 20.51 16.09
C ILE A 66 0.58 19.35 16.37
N ARG A 67 -0.28 19.46 17.40
CA ARG A 67 -1.32 18.46 17.66
C ARG A 67 -2.38 18.40 16.56
N GLN A 68 -2.71 19.54 15.96
CA GLN A 68 -3.64 19.60 14.83
C GLN A 68 -3.00 18.96 13.60
N ASP A 69 -1.75 19.30 13.29
CA ASP A 69 -1.00 18.73 12.16
C ASP A 69 -0.89 17.20 12.28
N ILE A 70 -0.48 16.68 13.46
CA ILE A 70 -0.43 15.23 13.73
C ILE A 70 -1.80 14.56 13.55
N LYS A 71 -2.90 15.27 13.85
CA LYS A 71 -4.26 14.73 13.71
C LYS A 71 -4.65 14.63 12.25
N GLU A 72 -4.27 15.60 11.43
CA GLU A 72 -4.51 15.63 9.98
C GLU A 72 -3.69 14.54 9.29
N ASP A 73 -2.38 14.49 9.54
CA ASP A 73 -1.50 13.45 9.00
C ASP A 73 -1.99 12.03 9.34
N LYS A 74 -2.51 11.83 10.54
CA LYS A 74 -3.07 10.52 10.94
C LYS A 74 -4.30 10.12 10.13
N LYS A 75 -5.12 11.09 9.70
CA LYS A 75 -6.27 10.81 8.83
C LYS A 75 -5.78 10.42 7.44
N ASP A 76 -4.80 11.13 6.91
CA ASP A 76 -4.25 10.86 5.58
C ASP A 76 -3.58 9.48 5.54
N ILE A 77 -2.75 9.17 6.55
CA ILE A 77 -2.17 7.83 6.75
C ILE A 77 -3.24 6.75 6.78
N HIS A 78 -4.39 7.02 7.41
CA HIS A 78 -5.48 6.04 7.49
C HIS A 78 -6.15 5.82 6.14
N SER A 79 -6.46 6.90 5.43
CA SER A 79 -7.03 6.89 4.08
C SER A 79 -6.11 6.15 3.09
N ASP A 80 -4.83 6.49 3.07
CA ASP A 80 -3.83 5.85 2.22
C ASP A 80 -3.64 4.38 2.55
N ALA A 81 -3.60 4.04 3.85
CA ALA A 81 -3.54 2.66 4.28
C ALA A 81 -4.78 1.86 3.86
N ALA A 82 -5.97 2.47 3.86
CA ALA A 82 -7.18 1.81 3.37
C ALA A 82 -7.13 1.59 1.85
N SER A 83 -6.76 2.61 1.09
CA SER A 83 -6.56 2.52 -0.36
C SER A 83 -5.55 1.44 -0.74
N LEU A 84 -4.40 1.39 -0.07
CA LEU A 84 -3.37 0.38 -0.31
C LEU A 84 -3.82 -1.04 0.07
N LYS A 85 -4.63 -1.20 1.12
CA LYS A 85 -5.24 -2.50 1.46
C LYS A 85 -6.18 -2.96 0.35
N ASN A 86 -7.01 -2.06 -0.18
CA ASN A 86 -7.93 -2.36 -1.28
C ASN A 86 -7.18 -2.75 -2.56
N GLN A 87 -5.99 -2.18 -2.77
CA GLN A 87 -5.08 -2.54 -3.86
C GLN A 87 -4.26 -3.82 -3.59
N GLY A 88 -4.50 -4.53 -2.48
CA GLY A 88 -3.89 -5.82 -2.15
C GLY A 88 -2.61 -5.74 -1.31
N VAL A 89 -2.21 -4.57 -0.81
CA VAL A 89 -1.03 -4.43 0.06
C VAL A 89 -1.34 -4.90 1.48
N LYS A 90 -0.74 -6.02 1.90
CA LYS A 90 -0.85 -6.52 3.26
C LYS A 90 -0.06 -5.68 4.27
N HIS A 91 -0.73 -5.14 5.29
CA HIS A 91 -0.15 -4.32 6.37
C HIS A 91 0.67 -3.09 5.88
N PRO A 92 0.05 -2.14 5.15
CA PRO A 92 0.77 -1.04 4.50
C PRO A 92 1.57 -0.19 5.48
N ILE A 93 0.97 0.20 6.62
CA ILE A 93 1.63 1.01 7.67
C ILE A 93 2.87 0.30 8.23
N LYS A 94 2.76 -0.99 8.59
CA LYS A 94 3.88 -1.77 9.13
C LYS A 94 5.01 -1.93 8.11
N ARG A 95 4.66 -2.17 6.83
CA ARG A 95 5.63 -2.26 5.74
C ARG A 95 6.35 -0.92 5.53
N ALA A 96 5.63 0.19 5.46
CA ALA A 96 6.20 1.52 5.33
C ALA A 96 7.13 1.86 6.52
N GLY A 97 6.71 1.56 7.75
CA GLY A 97 7.55 1.73 8.95
C GLY A 97 8.85 0.90 8.91
N HIS A 98 8.77 -0.37 8.49
CA HIS A 98 9.98 -1.19 8.31
C HIS A 98 10.91 -0.64 7.23
N GLN A 99 10.37 -0.12 6.13
CA GLN A 99 11.14 0.50 5.06
C GLN A 99 11.86 1.78 5.52
N LEU A 100 11.20 2.60 6.35
CA LEU A 100 11.84 3.77 6.97
C LEU A 100 13.03 3.35 7.85
N ARG A 101 12.84 2.34 8.71
CA ARG A 101 13.89 1.84 9.60
C ARG A 101 15.07 1.24 8.83
N ARG A 102 14.82 0.52 7.72
CA ARG A 102 15.87 -0.11 6.90
C ARG A 102 16.76 0.89 6.18
N LYS A 103 16.24 2.03 5.72
CA LYS A 103 17.02 3.04 4.98
C LYS A 103 18.04 3.80 5.83
N HIS A 104 17.99 3.67 7.16
CA HIS A 104 18.86 4.40 8.09
C HIS A 104 19.87 3.46 8.78
N ARG A 105 20.08 2.26 8.22
CA ARG A 105 21.00 1.25 8.71
C ARG A 105 22.06 0.99 7.65
#